data_AF-A0A383VC39-F1
#
_entry.id   AF-A0A383VC39-F1
#
_cell.length_a   1.000
_cell.length_b   1.000
_cell.length_c   1.000
_cell.angle_alpha   90.00
_cell.angle_beta   90.00
_cell.angle_gamma   90.00
#
_symmetry.space_group_name_H-M   'P 1'
#
loop_
_entity.id
_entity.type
_entity.pdbx_description
1 polymer ?
#
loop_
_entity_poly.entity_id
_entity_poly.type
_entity_poly.pdbx_seq_one_letter_code
_entity_poly.pdbx_strand_id
1 'polypeptide(L)'
;MVFELFEVHERQANVVVVNNTGVPLKLVTVVHKYSDNYVDKDKWENVDAGATTRAMTVRYHTGSLTTGRDWWLVVMMTEDGHVFGSSPANFRGMFDTLEGLGKKAAEALRSLATPDQEAVIKIIAEGLAAAVDGLWSVAALNDGVTDGFKQHVLRDEDDMSSVYTDTGTLNKIVISGLEGSNTIQFQSHSGNSTTQTKRFYPPS
;
A
#
# COMPACT_ATOMS: atom_id res chain seq x y z
N MET A 1 29.69 -31.72 -15.62
CA MET A 1 29.79 -30.50 -14.80
C MET A 1 28.83 -29.51 -15.43
N VAL A 2 27.66 -29.33 -14.82
CA VAL A 2 26.63 -28.41 -15.34
C VAL A 2 26.98 -27.04 -14.80
N PHE A 3 27.28 -26.08 -15.69
CA PHE A 3 27.33 -24.68 -15.32
C PHE A 3 25.88 -24.27 -15.02
N GLU A 4 25.49 -24.20 -13.75
CA GLU A 4 24.29 -23.46 -13.38
C GLU A 4 24.56 -21.99 -13.73
N LEU A 5 23.92 -21.52 -14.79
CA LEU A 5 23.95 -20.12 -15.16
C LEU A 5 23.21 -19.36 -14.06
N PHE A 6 23.94 -18.48 -13.40
CA PHE A 6 23.39 -17.54 -12.46
C PHE A 6 22.58 -16.48 -13.23
N GLU A 7 21.25 -16.53 -13.13
CA GLU A 7 20.35 -15.66 -13.90
C GLU A 7 19.53 -14.75 -12.98
N VAL A 8 19.21 -13.56 -13.50
CA VAL A 8 18.25 -12.61 -12.95
C VAL A 8 17.16 -12.44 -14.00
N HIS A 9 15.91 -12.63 -13.62
CA HIS A 9 14.77 -12.49 -14.51
C HIS A 9 13.89 -11.34 -14.06
N GLU A 10 13.55 -10.45 -14.99
CA GLU A 10 12.47 -9.48 -14.77
C GLU A 10 11.11 -10.17 -14.87
N ARG A 11 10.25 -9.87 -13.90
CA ARG A 11 8.90 -10.42 -13.76
C ARG A 11 7.90 -9.30 -13.50
N GLN A 12 6.64 -9.58 -13.81
CA GLN A 12 5.53 -8.68 -13.57
C GLN A 12 4.38 -9.42 -12.92
N ALA A 13 3.74 -8.81 -11.92
CA ALA A 13 2.56 -9.39 -11.28
C ALA A 13 1.39 -8.39 -11.32
N ASN A 14 0.18 -8.92 -11.49
CA ASN A 14 -1.03 -8.13 -11.34
C ASN A 14 -1.56 -8.25 -9.91
N VAL A 15 -1.85 -7.10 -9.30
CA VAL A 15 -2.30 -6.96 -7.91
C VAL A 15 -3.62 -6.22 -7.88
N VAL A 16 -4.58 -6.72 -7.11
CA VAL A 16 -5.86 -6.05 -6.85
C VAL A 16 -6.02 -5.76 -5.37
N VAL A 17 -6.74 -4.70 -5.03
CA VAL A 17 -7.18 -4.43 -3.67
C VAL A 17 -8.59 -4.97 -3.49
N VAL A 18 -8.84 -5.67 -2.39
CA VAL A 18 -10.16 -6.13 -1.97
C VAL A 18 -10.54 -5.36 -0.70
N ASN A 19 -11.61 -4.57 -0.78
CA ASN A 19 -12.13 -3.84 0.38
C ASN A 19 -13.05 -4.74 1.19
N ASN A 20 -12.52 -5.39 2.23
CA ASN A 20 -13.28 -6.23 3.16
C ASN A 20 -13.45 -5.53 4.53
N THR A 21 -13.49 -4.20 4.54
CA THR A 21 -13.58 -3.42 5.79
C THR A 21 -15.00 -3.30 6.34
N GLY A 22 -16.01 -3.56 5.52
CA GLY A 22 -17.42 -3.33 5.84
C GLY A 22 -17.90 -1.90 5.60
N VAL A 23 -17.03 -0.99 5.15
CA VAL A 23 -17.36 0.40 4.80
C VAL A 23 -16.71 0.81 3.47
N PRO A 24 -17.26 1.79 2.73
CA PRO A 24 -16.62 2.32 1.54
C PRO A 24 -15.30 3.03 1.86
N LEU A 25 -14.29 2.80 1.02
CA LEU A 25 -13.03 3.54 1.05
C LEU A 25 -13.09 4.68 0.03
N LYS A 26 -12.93 5.91 0.50
CA LYS A 26 -12.86 7.10 -0.35
C LYS A 26 -11.65 7.07 -1.26
N LEU A 27 -10.51 6.64 -0.70
CA LEU A 27 -9.24 6.52 -1.41
C LEU A 27 -8.50 5.31 -0.86
N VAL A 28 -7.86 4.55 -1.76
CA VAL A 28 -6.82 3.59 -1.40
C VAL A 28 -5.64 3.77 -2.34
N THR A 29 -4.44 3.77 -1.76
CA THR A 29 -3.17 3.86 -2.46
C THR A 29 -2.33 2.66 -2.08
N VAL A 30 -1.74 2.01 -3.09
CA VAL A 30 -0.73 0.97 -2.91
C VAL A 30 0.57 1.44 -3.52
N VAL A 31 1.67 1.22 -2.81
CA VAL A 31 3.03 1.38 -3.32
C VAL A 31 3.76 0.06 -3.14
N HIS A 32 4.37 -0.41 -4.22
CA HIS A 32 5.29 -1.53 -4.24
C HIS A 32 6.69 -1.02 -4.60
N LYS A 33 7.70 -1.45 -3.84
CA LYS A 33 9.11 -1.18 -4.10
C LYS A 33 9.85 -2.50 -4.16
N TYR A 34 10.46 -2.80 -5.30
CA TYR A 34 11.41 -3.90 -5.43
C TYR A 34 12.82 -3.35 -5.29
N SER A 35 13.38 -3.44 -4.08
CA SER A 35 14.65 -2.81 -3.69
C SER A 35 14.82 -1.42 -4.33
N ASP A 36 15.95 -1.08 -4.93
CA ASP A 36 16.18 0.25 -5.54
C ASP A 36 15.93 0.24 -7.06
N ASN A 37 15.32 -0.83 -7.59
CA ASN A 37 15.16 -1.06 -9.01
C ASN A 37 13.83 -0.52 -9.53
N TYR A 38 12.74 -0.83 -8.82
CA TYR A 38 11.39 -0.47 -9.24
C TYR A 38 10.59 0.12 -8.08
N VAL A 39 9.79 1.13 -8.41
CA VAL A 39 8.73 1.66 -7.55
C VAL A 39 7.50 1.76 -8.43
N ASP A 40 6.49 0.96 -8.11
CA ASP A 40 5.20 0.95 -8.77
C ASP A 40 4.15 1.47 -7.78
N LYS A 41 3.22 2.30 -8.24
CA LYS A 41 2.09 2.76 -7.43
C LYS A 41 0.80 2.66 -8.21
N ASP A 42 -0.28 2.62 -7.45
CA ASP A 42 -1.57 2.92 -8.00
C ASP A 42 -2.51 3.46 -6.92
N LYS A 43 -3.57 4.13 -7.37
CA LYS A 43 -4.63 4.66 -6.52
C LYS A 43 -6.01 4.39 -7.10
N TRP A 44 -6.95 4.20 -6.20
CA TRP A 44 -8.35 3.97 -6.50
C TRP A 44 -9.23 4.82 -5.60
N GLU A 45 -10.24 5.44 -6.19
CA GLU A 45 -11.19 6.28 -5.50
C GLU A 45 -12.55 5.57 -5.41
N ASN A 46 -13.28 5.82 -4.33
CA ASN A 46 -14.63 5.29 -4.08
C ASN A 46 -14.71 3.76 -4.27
N VAL A 47 -13.94 3.02 -3.49
CA VAL A 47 -13.94 1.56 -3.48
C VAL A 47 -14.99 1.06 -2.49
N ASP A 48 -16.15 0.63 -2.99
CA ASP A 48 -17.26 0.13 -2.18
C ASP A 48 -16.86 -1.03 -1.26
N ALA A 49 -17.60 -1.21 -0.17
CA ALA A 49 -17.44 -2.37 0.70
C ALA A 49 -17.72 -3.67 -0.08
N GLY A 50 -16.81 -4.64 0.02
CA GLY A 50 -16.86 -5.91 -0.73
C GLY A 50 -16.32 -5.82 -2.16
N ALA A 51 -15.99 -4.62 -2.66
CA ALA A 51 -15.49 -4.45 -4.02
C ALA A 51 -14.03 -4.90 -4.18
N THR A 52 -13.68 -5.29 -5.40
CA THR A 52 -12.32 -5.52 -5.86
C THR A 52 -11.96 -4.47 -6.90
N THR A 53 -10.78 -3.86 -6.78
CA THR A 53 -10.34 -2.81 -7.69
C THR A 53 -9.92 -3.34 -9.05
N ARG A 54 -9.70 -2.43 -10.02
CA ARG A 54 -8.86 -2.75 -11.19
C ARG A 54 -7.45 -3.16 -10.74
N ALA A 55 -6.78 -3.98 -11.54
CA ALA A 55 -5.43 -4.43 -11.26
C ALA A 55 -4.39 -3.31 -11.43
N MET A 56 -3.36 -3.35 -10.59
CA MET A 56 -2.08 -2.65 -10.69
C MET A 56 -1.01 -3.66 -11.12
N THR A 57 -0.18 -3.31 -12.10
CA THR A 57 0.97 -4.14 -12.50
C THR A 57 2.20 -3.70 -11.71
N VAL A 58 2.91 -4.65 -11.12
CA VAL A 58 4.14 -4.42 -10.36
C VAL A 58 5.31 -5.20 -10.94
N ARG A 59 6.53 -4.67 -10.79
CA ARG A 59 7.77 -5.25 -11.33
C ARG A 59 8.69 -5.72 -10.22
N TYR A 60 9.27 -6.90 -10.41
CA TYR A 60 10.22 -7.50 -9.47
C TYR A 60 11.24 -8.37 -10.22
N HIS A 61 12.26 -8.84 -9.53
CA HIS A 61 13.18 -9.84 -10.07
C HIS A 61 13.10 -11.16 -9.33
N THR A 62 13.39 -12.24 -10.05
CA THR A 62 13.63 -13.59 -9.52
C THR A 62 14.95 -14.15 -10.04
N GLY A 63 15.41 -15.28 -9.47
CA GLY A 63 16.63 -15.97 -9.86
C GLY A 63 17.64 -16.12 -8.72
N SER A 64 18.70 -16.93 -8.94
CA SER A 64 19.63 -17.32 -7.88
C SER A 64 20.57 -16.21 -7.39
N LEU A 65 20.68 -15.10 -8.13
CA LEU A 65 21.46 -13.91 -7.73
C LEU A 65 20.62 -12.75 -7.22
N THR A 66 19.29 -12.87 -7.15
CA THR A 66 18.47 -11.77 -6.66
C THR A 66 18.61 -11.63 -5.16
N THR A 67 19.13 -10.48 -4.72
CA THR A 67 19.12 -10.06 -3.31
C THR A 67 18.02 -9.05 -3.02
N GLY A 68 17.24 -8.70 -4.05
CA GLY A 68 16.17 -7.73 -3.95
C GLY A 68 15.00 -8.22 -3.11
N ARG A 69 14.21 -7.27 -2.60
CA ARG A 69 13.05 -7.55 -1.75
C ARG A 69 11.87 -6.71 -2.19
N ASP A 70 10.71 -7.34 -2.18
CA ASP A 70 9.41 -6.70 -2.37
C ASP A 70 8.90 -6.08 -1.09
N TRP A 71 8.74 -4.77 -1.13
CA TRP A 71 8.29 -3.96 -0.02
C TRP A 71 6.99 -3.26 -0.36
N TRP A 72 6.03 -3.34 0.55
CA TRP A 72 4.68 -2.86 0.29
C TRP A 72 4.23 -1.82 1.31
N LEU A 73 3.47 -0.86 0.81
CA LEU A 73 2.73 0.12 1.57
C LEU A 73 1.31 0.21 1.07
N VAL A 74 0.38 0.25 2.01
CA VAL A 74 -1.03 0.52 1.73
C VAL A 74 -1.46 1.67 2.62
N VAL A 75 -2.06 2.69 2.02
CA VAL A 75 -2.70 3.79 2.75
C VAL A 75 -4.13 3.89 2.25
N MET A 76 -5.08 4.00 3.17
CA MET A 76 -6.49 4.14 2.82
C MET A 76 -7.16 5.24 3.63
N MET A 77 -8.22 5.79 3.05
CA MET A 77 -9.09 6.79 3.64
C MET A 77 -10.53 6.32 3.51
N THR A 78 -11.29 6.34 4.59
CA THR A 78 -12.74 6.08 4.59
C THR A 78 -13.52 7.32 4.16
N GLU A 79 -14.79 7.15 3.78
CA GLU A 79 -15.65 8.29 3.40
C GLU A 79 -15.82 9.34 4.50
N ASP A 80 -15.81 8.93 5.77
CA ASP A 80 -15.94 9.84 6.92
C ASP A 80 -14.61 10.54 7.29
N GLY A 81 -13.54 10.27 6.54
CA GLY A 81 -12.27 10.97 6.62
C GLY A 81 -11.17 10.28 7.43
N HIS A 82 -11.42 9.10 8.01
CA HIS A 82 -10.39 8.40 8.75
C HIS A 82 -9.27 7.92 7.82
N VAL A 83 -8.01 8.16 8.21
CA VAL A 83 -6.84 7.74 7.45
C VAL A 83 -6.13 6.61 8.18
N PHE A 84 -5.83 5.55 7.44
CA PHE A 84 -5.10 4.39 7.92
C PHE A 84 -3.94 4.03 6.99
N GLY A 85 -2.93 3.36 7.52
CA GLY A 85 -1.87 2.77 6.69
C GLY A 85 -1.27 1.51 7.30
N SER A 86 -0.59 0.70 6.49
CA SER A 86 0.07 -0.55 6.93
C SER A 86 1.19 -0.31 7.95
N SER A 87 1.41 -1.27 8.86
CA SER A 87 2.43 -1.22 9.94
C SER A 87 3.36 -2.45 9.91
N PRO A 88 4.68 -2.29 9.79
CA PRO A 88 5.42 -1.31 10.60
C PRO A 88 5.83 -0.03 9.83
N ALA A 89 6.67 0.81 10.43
CA ALA A 89 6.78 2.25 10.15
C ALA A 89 7.98 2.65 9.26
N ASN A 90 8.09 2.15 8.04
CA ASN A 90 9.23 2.44 7.14
C ASN A 90 9.09 3.48 6.07
N PHE A 91 8.00 4.21 6.10
CA PHE A 91 7.94 5.47 5.40
C PHE A 91 7.87 6.54 6.45
N ARG A 92 8.84 6.61 7.38
CA ARG A 92 8.80 7.60 8.46
C ARG A 92 8.53 8.99 7.89
N GLY A 93 9.17 9.40 6.79
CA GLY A 93 8.85 10.66 6.11
C GLY A 93 7.39 10.79 5.65
N MET A 94 6.80 9.73 5.06
CA MET A 94 5.38 9.75 4.69
C MET A 94 4.47 9.71 5.92
N PHE A 95 4.73 8.86 6.90
CA PHE A 95 3.93 8.76 8.12
C PHE A 95 4.01 10.02 8.97
N ASP A 96 5.17 10.66 9.08
CA ASP A 96 5.34 11.98 9.68
C ASP A 96 4.52 13.03 8.92
N THR A 97 4.49 12.94 7.58
CA THR A 97 3.63 13.79 6.75
C THR A 97 2.15 13.53 7.02
N LEU A 98 1.71 12.26 7.08
CA LEU A 98 0.33 11.87 7.38
C LEU A 98 -0.08 12.27 8.80
N GLU A 99 0.80 12.11 9.79
CA GLU A 99 0.59 12.58 11.16
C GLU A 99 0.50 14.12 11.22
N GLY A 100 1.36 14.82 10.47
CA GLY A 100 1.31 16.27 10.34
C GLY A 100 0.01 16.77 9.69
N LEU A 101 -0.47 16.09 8.65
CA LEU A 101 -1.77 16.35 8.03
C LEU A 101 -2.92 16.11 9.01
N GLY A 102 -2.87 15.00 9.75
CA GLY A 102 -3.88 14.69 10.76
C GLY A 102 -3.96 15.75 11.86
N LYS A 103 -2.80 16.27 12.31
CA LYS A 103 -2.73 17.38 13.28
C LYS A 103 -3.35 18.67 12.72
N LYS A 104 -2.97 19.07 11.50
CA LYS A 104 -3.53 20.27 10.84
C LYS A 104 -5.04 20.17 10.65
N ALA A 105 -5.54 19.01 10.23
CA ALA A 105 -6.97 18.76 10.08
C ALA A 105 -7.71 18.83 11.43
N ALA A 106 -7.12 18.31 12.50
CA ALA A 106 -7.68 18.41 13.85
C ALA A 106 -7.70 19.87 14.36
N GLU A 107 -6.65 20.65 14.09
CA GLU A 107 -6.59 22.09 14.41
C GLU A 107 -7.64 22.90 13.65
N ALA A 108 -7.80 22.63 12.35
CA ALA A 108 -8.83 23.27 11.53
C ALA A 108 -10.23 22.96 12.07
N LEU A 109 -10.52 21.70 12.43
CA LEU A 109 -11.82 21.33 12.99
C LEU A 109 -12.13 22.07 14.30
N ARG A 110 -11.12 22.27 15.16
CA ARG A 110 -11.26 22.99 16.45
C ARG A 110 -11.51 24.48 16.30
N SER A 111 -11.10 25.10 15.18
CA SER A 111 -11.25 26.55 14.97
C SER A 111 -12.60 26.93 14.34
N LEU A 112 -13.37 25.95 13.86
CA LEU A 112 -14.68 26.17 13.26
C LEU A 112 -15.79 26.26 14.32
N ALA A 113 -16.66 27.26 14.19
CA ALA A 113 -17.87 27.39 15.01
C ALA A 113 -18.90 26.29 14.70
N THR A 114 -18.91 25.79 13.45
CA THR A 114 -19.64 24.61 13.00
C THR A 114 -18.69 23.76 12.14
N PRO A 115 -18.43 22.49 12.48
CA PRO A 115 -17.53 21.67 11.70
C PRO A 115 -18.11 21.37 10.32
N ASP A 116 -17.51 21.94 9.28
CA ASP A 116 -17.72 21.51 7.89
C ASP A 116 -16.84 20.29 7.64
N GLN A 117 -17.43 19.11 7.84
CA GLN A 117 -16.73 17.84 7.70
C GLN A 117 -16.24 17.59 6.26
N GLU A 118 -16.96 18.08 5.25
CA GLU A 118 -16.57 17.91 3.85
C GLU A 118 -15.30 18.69 3.53
N ALA A 119 -15.17 19.93 4.03
CA ALA A 119 -13.96 20.72 3.88
C ALA A 119 -12.74 20.05 4.52
N VAL A 120 -12.91 19.43 5.70
CA VAL A 120 -11.84 18.70 6.39
C VAL A 120 -11.44 17.44 5.62
N ILE A 121 -12.41 16.65 5.15
CA ILE A 121 -12.18 15.48 4.29
C ILE A 121 -11.38 15.87 3.05
N LYS A 122 -11.74 16.99 2.40
CA LYS A 122 -11.03 17.47 1.22
C LYS A 122 -9.56 17.80 1.51
N ILE A 123 -9.28 18.54 2.59
CA ILE A 123 -7.91 18.87 3.00
C ILE A 123 -7.08 17.61 3.24
N ILE A 124 -7.67 16.61 3.90
CA ILE A 124 -6.98 15.33 4.18
C ILE A 124 -6.70 14.57 2.88
N ALA A 125 -7.69 14.47 1.99
CA ALA A 125 -7.54 13.77 0.71
C ALA A 125 -6.45 14.41 -0.16
N GLU A 126 -6.44 15.75 -0.27
CA GLU A 126 -5.41 16.49 -1.01
C GLU A 126 -4.02 16.29 -0.39
N GLY A 127 -3.93 16.36 0.94
CA GLY A 127 -2.68 16.12 1.66
C GLY A 127 -2.16 14.70 1.48
N LEU A 128 -3.04 13.69 1.56
CA LEU A 128 -2.69 12.29 1.35
C LEU A 128 -2.19 12.05 -0.08
N ALA A 129 -2.86 12.63 -1.09
CA ALA A 129 -2.39 12.58 -2.47
C ALA A 129 -0.98 13.18 -2.62
N ALA A 130 -0.73 14.36 -2.04
CA ALA A 130 0.58 15.00 -2.07
C ALA A 130 1.66 14.20 -1.33
N ALA A 131 1.33 13.57 -0.19
CA ALA A 131 2.26 12.73 0.55
C ALA A 131 2.68 11.48 -0.26
N VAL A 132 1.71 10.86 -0.95
CA VAL A 132 1.95 9.73 -1.85
C VAL A 132 2.79 10.16 -3.06
N ASP A 133 2.56 11.35 -3.60
CA ASP A 133 3.35 11.89 -4.71
C ASP A 133 4.74 12.38 -4.27
N GLY A 134 4.95 12.69 -2.99
CA GLY A 134 6.26 13.00 -2.42
C GLY A 134 7.19 11.79 -2.29
N LEU A 135 6.65 10.57 -2.26
CA LEU A 135 7.42 9.32 -2.21
C LEU A 135 8.28 9.06 -3.46
N TRP A 136 8.07 9.82 -4.53
CA TRP A 136 8.69 9.65 -5.84
C TRP A 136 10.14 10.12 -5.88
N SER A 137 10.58 10.92 -4.90
CA SER A 137 11.99 11.27 -4.78
C SER A 137 12.77 10.08 -4.21
N VAL A 138 13.40 9.32 -5.10
CA VAL A 138 14.29 8.16 -4.90
C VAL A 138 15.24 8.28 -3.69
N ALA A 139 15.63 9.49 -3.30
CA ALA A 139 16.45 9.75 -2.11
C ALA A 139 15.81 9.32 -0.78
N ALA A 140 14.48 9.41 -0.63
CA ALA A 140 13.79 9.06 0.62
C ALA A 140 13.66 7.54 0.85
N LEU A 141 13.84 6.72 -0.20
CA LEU A 141 13.61 5.27 -0.16
C LEU A 141 14.90 4.44 -0.29
N ASN A 142 16.01 5.08 -0.65
CA ASN A 142 17.33 4.44 -0.83
C ASN A 142 18.22 4.49 0.42
N ASP A 143 17.84 5.22 1.48
CA ASP A 143 18.64 5.36 2.72
C ASP A 143 18.57 4.12 3.65
N GLY A 144 18.28 2.94 3.08
CA GLY A 144 18.51 1.64 3.72
C GLY A 144 17.59 1.27 4.89
N VAL A 145 16.61 2.10 5.25
CA VAL A 145 15.72 1.82 6.38
C VAL A 145 14.63 0.83 5.95
N THR A 146 14.96 -0.46 6.02
CA THR A 146 14.03 -1.58 5.78
C THR A 146 13.42 -2.16 7.07
N ASP A 147 13.57 -1.44 8.20
CA ASP A 147 12.95 -1.73 9.52
C ASP A 147 11.46 -1.38 9.67
N GLY A 148 10.57 -2.19 9.08
CA GLY A 148 9.13 -1.92 9.10
C GLY A 148 8.39 -1.71 7.78
N PHE A 149 8.86 -2.21 6.65
CA PHE A 149 7.97 -2.37 5.50
C PHE A 149 7.24 -3.68 5.71
N LYS A 150 6.03 -3.84 5.16
CA LYS A 150 5.54 -5.20 5.02
C LYS A 150 6.28 -5.84 3.85
N GLN A 151 7.25 -6.69 4.18
CA GLN A 151 7.85 -7.57 3.17
C GLN A 151 6.80 -8.60 2.75
N HIS A 152 6.59 -8.71 1.45
CA HIS A 152 5.78 -9.77 0.83
C HIS A 152 6.41 -10.10 -0.51
N VAL A 153 7.20 -11.16 -0.52
CA VAL A 153 8.05 -11.54 -1.67
C VAL A 153 7.20 -12.17 -2.75
N LEU A 154 7.32 -11.65 -3.97
CA LEU A 154 6.76 -12.28 -5.16
C LEU A 154 7.80 -13.23 -5.75
N ARG A 155 7.36 -14.38 -6.29
CA ARG A 155 8.27 -15.33 -6.94
C ARG A 155 7.78 -15.71 -8.33
N ASP A 156 8.46 -16.65 -8.98
CA ASP A 156 8.22 -16.98 -10.39
C ASP A 156 6.77 -17.42 -10.68
N GLU A 157 6.10 -18.03 -9.70
CA GLU A 157 4.71 -18.47 -9.87
C GLU A 157 3.66 -17.36 -9.64
N ASP A 158 4.08 -16.18 -9.16
CA ASP A 158 3.23 -14.99 -9.09
C ASP A 158 3.25 -14.15 -10.38
N ASP A 159 4.13 -14.51 -11.33
CA ASP A 159 4.32 -13.78 -12.58
C ASP A 159 3.07 -13.88 -13.46
N MET A 160 2.73 -12.79 -14.14
CA MET A 160 1.53 -12.69 -14.96
C MET A 160 1.58 -13.56 -16.22
N SER A 161 2.77 -14.00 -16.64
CA SER A 161 2.93 -14.96 -17.74
C SER A 161 2.78 -16.41 -17.29
N SER A 162 2.68 -16.67 -15.98
CA SER A 162 2.34 -17.97 -15.45
C SER A 162 0.94 -18.40 -15.90
N VAL A 163 0.68 -19.70 -15.96
CA VAL A 163 -0.54 -20.31 -16.52
C VAL A 163 -1.82 -19.93 -15.72
N TYR A 164 -1.70 -19.15 -14.66
CA TYR A 164 -2.75 -18.75 -13.74
C TYR A 164 -3.35 -17.38 -14.09
N THR A 165 -4.00 -17.28 -15.26
CA THR A 165 -4.60 -16.02 -15.77
C THR A 165 -6.08 -15.83 -15.44
N ASP A 166 -6.70 -16.76 -14.71
CA ASP A 166 -8.08 -16.61 -14.27
C ASP A 166 -8.15 -15.61 -13.10
N THR A 167 -9.19 -14.79 -13.03
CA THR A 167 -9.34 -13.77 -11.96
C THR A 167 -9.31 -14.34 -10.52
N GLY A 168 -9.40 -15.67 -10.36
CA GLY A 168 -9.21 -16.39 -9.10
C GLY A 168 -7.75 -16.45 -8.60
N THR A 169 -6.76 -16.17 -9.45
CA THR A 169 -5.32 -16.33 -9.17
C THR A 169 -4.53 -15.03 -9.13
N LEU A 170 -5.18 -13.87 -9.24
CA LEU A 170 -4.52 -12.57 -9.05
C LEU A 170 -3.95 -12.45 -7.63
N ASN A 171 -2.83 -11.73 -7.50
CA ASN A 171 -2.31 -11.32 -6.20
C ASN A 171 -3.29 -10.32 -5.58
N LYS A 172 -3.59 -10.48 -4.28
CA LYS A 172 -4.60 -9.67 -3.60
C LYS A 172 -4.02 -8.96 -2.39
N ILE A 173 -4.41 -7.72 -2.22
CA ILE A 173 -4.26 -6.96 -0.99
C ILE A 173 -5.64 -6.85 -0.37
N VAL A 174 -5.91 -7.68 0.63
CA VAL A 174 -7.21 -7.74 1.30
C VAL A 174 -7.15 -6.86 2.55
N ILE A 175 -7.93 -5.79 2.56
CA ILE A 175 -8.03 -4.87 3.70
C ILE A 175 -9.25 -5.27 4.52
N SER A 176 -9.04 -5.71 5.76
CA SER A 176 -10.11 -6.21 6.63
C SER A 176 -10.13 -5.48 7.96
N GLY A 177 -11.33 -5.04 8.37
CA GLY A 177 -11.54 -4.25 9.59
C GLY A 177 -10.85 -2.88 9.57
N LEU A 178 -11.32 -1.98 10.43
CA LEU A 178 -10.75 -0.63 10.60
C LEU A 178 -10.62 -0.22 12.08
N GLU A 179 -11.30 -0.93 12.98
CA GLU A 179 -11.15 -0.80 14.44
C GLU A 179 -10.98 -2.19 15.07
N GLY A 180 -10.03 -2.34 16.01
CA GLY A 180 -9.81 -3.56 16.80
C GLY A 180 -9.06 -4.70 16.10
N SER A 181 -9.56 -5.20 14.96
CA SER A 181 -9.02 -6.35 14.21
C SER A 181 -8.51 -5.98 12.81
N ASN A 182 -8.07 -4.74 12.65
CA ASN A 182 -7.64 -4.11 11.41
C ASN A 182 -6.35 -4.73 10.85
N THR A 183 -6.48 -5.43 9.71
CA THR A 183 -5.38 -6.13 9.04
C THR A 183 -5.37 -5.87 7.55
N ILE A 184 -4.18 -5.92 6.97
CA ILE A 184 -3.98 -6.05 5.53
C ILE A 184 -3.30 -7.39 5.29
N GLN A 185 -3.91 -8.21 4.43
CA GLN A 185 -3.35 -9.48 3.99
C GLN A 185 -2.87 -9.36 2.56
N PHE A 186 -1.63 -9.75 2.32
CA PHE A 186 -1.07 -9.94 0.99
C PHE A 186 -1.21 -11.41 0.66
N GLN A 187 -1.94 -11.71 -0.41
CA GLN A 187 -2.23 -13.06 -0.85
C GLN A 187 -1.66 -13.23 -2.25
N SER A 188 -0.75 -14.18 -2.39
CA SER A 188 -0.05 -14.51 -3.62
C SER A 188 -0.09 -16.03 -3.79
N HIS A 189 0.16 -16.52 -5.01
CA HIS A 189 0.26 -17.96 -5.21
C HIS A 189 1.43 -18.53 -4.39
N SER A 190 2.49 -17.74 -4.27
CA SER A 190 3.72 -18.08 -3.55
C SER A 190 3.60 -18.11 -2.04
N GLY A 191 2.49 -17.61 -1.52
CA GLY A 191 2.19 -17.58 -0.10
C GLY A 191 1.48 -16.30 0.33
N ASN A 192 1.13 -16.27 1.62
CA ASN A 192 0.40 -15.16 2.22
C ASN A 192 1.21 -14.50 3.31
N SER A 193 0.98 -13.21 3.52
CA SER A 193 1.55 -12.46 4.62
C SER A 193 0.56 -11.44 5.16
N THR A 194 0.72 -11.02 6.42
CA THR A 194 -0.23 -10.10 7.07
C THR A 194 0.49 -8.99 7.83
N THR A 195 -0.14 -7.83 7.90
CA THR A 195 0.26 -6.65 8.67
C THR A 195 -0.98 -6.04 9.34
N GLN A 196 -0.78 -5.31 10.43
CA GLN A 196 -1.82 -4.49 11.04
C GLN A 196 -1.88 -3.11 10.39
N THR A 197 -2.98 -2.38 10.58
CA THR A 197 -3.04 -0.98 10.16
C THR A 197 -2.84 -0.05 11.36
N LYS A 198 -2.34 1.16 11.12
CA LYS A 198 -2.27 2.27 12.07
C LYS A 198 -3.22 3.36 11.60
N ARG A 199 -3.95 3.98 12.53
CA ARG A 199 -4.77 5.17 12.27
C ARG A 199 -3.91 6.43 12.37
N PHE A 200 -4.01 7.30 11.38
CA PHE A 200 -3.33 8.60 11.31
C PHE A 200 -4.29 9.76 11.54
N TYR A 201 -5.56 9.61 11.15
CA TYR A 201 -6.60 10.60 11.40
C TYR A 201 -7.96 9.95 11.69
N PRO A 202 -8.76 10.52 12.62
CA PRO A 202 -8.25 11.35 13.72
C PRO A 202 -7.18 10.54 14.48
N PRO A 203 -6.16 11.19 15.05
CA PRO A 203 -5.12 10.47 15.77
C PRO A 203 -5.75 9.68 16.93
N SER A 204 -5.31 8.43 17.09
CA SER A 204 -5.70 7.55 18.19
C SER A 204 -5.25 8.07 19.54
#